data_AF-A0A3M2DDC6-F1
#
_entry.id   AF-A0A3M2DDC6-F1
#
_cell.length_a   1.000
_cell.length_b   1.000
_cell.length_c   1.000
_cell.angle_alpha   90.00
_cell.angle_beta   90.00
_cell.angle_gamma   90.00
#
_symmetry.space_group_name_H-M   'P 1'
#
loop_
_entity.id
_entity.type
_entity.pdbx_description
1 polymer ?
#
loop_
_entity_poly.entity_id
_entity_poly.type
_entity_poly.pdbx_seq_one_letter_code
_entity_poly.pdbx_strand_id
1 'polypeptide(L)'
;MTEKVAKLLLPGAEEAIELPMYQPTLGNEVIDVRSLNKHGVFTYDPGFMSTASCESKITYIDGKKGILLYRGYSIDDLAEKADFMEVAYLLLYGELPTRQ
;
A
#
# COMPACT_ATOMS: atom_id res chain seq x y z
N MET A 1 1.81 5.39 15.68
CA MET A 1 2.67 6.58 15.53
C MET A 1 3.97 6.06 14.95
N THR A 2 4.30 6.37 13.70
CA THR A 2 5.56 5.92 13.10
C THR A 2 6.69 6.84 13.53
N GLU A 3 7.81 6.25 13.97
CA GLU A 3 9.00 7.01 14.43
C GLU A 3 9.90 7.44 13.26
N LYS A 4 9.63 6.93 12.05
CA LYS A 4 10.46 7.15 10.87
C LYS A 4 9.97 8.35 10.07
N VAL A 5 10.90 9.26 9.77
CA VAL A 5 10.64 10.53 9.09
C VAL A 5 11.64 10.70 7.94
N ALA A 6 11.14 11.05 6.76
CA ALA A 6 11.95 11.49 5.63
C ALA A 6 12.13 13.01 5.69
N LYS A 7 13.30 13.49 5.27
CA LYS A 7 13.60 14.93 5.20
C LYS A 7 13.71 15.36 3.75
N LEU A 8 12.87 16.33 3.35
CA LEU A 8 12.91 16.94 2.02
C LEU A 8 13.44 18.37 2.13
N LEU A 9 14.60 18.63 1.54
CA LEU A 9 15.18 19.97 1.46
C LEU A 9 14.82 20.61 0.11
N LEU A 10 14.10 21.73 0.15
CA LEU A 10 13.77 22.49 -1.05
C LEU A 10 14.92 23.45 -1.42
N PRO A 11 15.12 23.74 -2.71
CA PRO A 11 16.12 24.73 -3.14
C PRO A 11 15.85 26.09 -2.47
N GLY A 12 16.84 26.61 -1.75
CA GLY A 12 16.75 27.90 -1.05
C GLY A 12 16.04 27.86 0.30
N ALA A 13 15.56 26.71 0.77
CA ALA A 13 15.06 26.55 2.13
C ALA A 13 16.21 26.28 3.12
N GLU A 14 16.21 26.97 4.26
CA GLU A 14 17.17 26.72 5.34
C GLU A 14 16.83 25.47 6.16
N GLU A 15 15.53 25.14 6.25
CA GLU A 15 15.02 23.99 7.01
C GLU A 15 14.43 22.92 6.09
N ALA A 16 14.68 21.65 6.43
CA ALA A 16 14.11 20.52 5.74
C ALA A 16 12.67 20.26 6.21
N ILE A 17 11.79 19.96 5.25
CA ILE A 17 10.43 19.52 5.54
C ILE A 17 10.48 18.08 6.04
N GLU A 18 9.90 17.85 7.20
CA GLU A 18 9.76 16.52 7.78
C GLU A 18 8.47 15.86 7.29
N LEU A 19 8.63 14.70 6.64
CA LEU A 19 7.55 13.93 6.05
C LEU A 19 7.48 12.56 6.76
N PRO A 20 6.36 12.24 7.44
CA PRO A 20 6.19 10.94 8.08
C PRO A 20 6.33 9.79 7.09
N MET A 21 6.95 8.69 7.51
CA MET A 21 7.00 7.45 6.74
C MET A 21 6.09 6.41 7.37
N TYR A 22 5.38 5.63 6.53
CA TYR A 22 4.58 4.49 6.97
C TYR A 22 5.17 3.19 6.44
N GLN A 23 5.23 2.19 7.31
CA GLN A 23 5.67 0.85 6.96
C GLN A 23 4.44 -0.04 6.77
N PRO A 24 4.23 -0.60 5.56
CA PRO A 24 3.15 -1.56 5.35
C PRO A 24 3.52 -2.93 5.91
N THR A 25 2.52 -3.81 6.06
CA THR A 25 2.75 -5.23 6.39
C THR A 25 3.60 -5.92 5.33
N LEU A 26 3.38 -5.60 4.06
CA LEU A 26 4.12 -6.11 2.90
C LEU A 26 4.33 -4.99 1.87
N GLY A 27 5.46 -5.01 1.16
CA GLY A 27 5.78 -4.04 0.12
C GLY A 27 6.70 -2.90 0.58
N ASN A 28 6.66 -1.80 -0.16
CA ASN A 28 7.57 -0.67 0.02
C ASN A 28 7.04 0.31 1.09
N GLU A 29 7.94 0.90 1.87
CA GLU A 29 7.60 2.03 2.71
C GLU A 29 7.07 3.21 1.88
N VAL A 30 6.16 3.97 2.46
CA VAL A 30 5.55 5.14 1.81
C VAL A 30 5.87 6.41 2.58
N ILE A 31 6.04 7.51 1.86
CA ILE A 31 6.27 8.83 2.43
C ILE A 31 4.96 9.63 2.35
N ASP A 32 4.54 10.20 3.46
CA ASP A 32 3.35 11.04 3.53
C ASP A 32 3.63 12.45 3.00
N VAL A 33 3.20 12.70 1.77
CA VAL A 33 3.38 13.97 1.09
C VAL A 33 2.19 14.93 1.22
N ARG A 34 1.20 14.63 2.07
CA ARG A 34 -0.02 15.45 2.22
C ARG A 34 0.28 16.88 2.71
N SER A 35 1.37 17.07 3.45
CA SER A 35 1.78 18.38 3.95
C SER A 35 2.43 19.28 2.88
N LEU A 36 2.89 18.74 1.74
CA LEU A 36 3.69 19.47 0.75
C LEU A 36 2.98 20.71 0.19
N ASN A 37 1.66 20.66 0.02
CA ASN A 37 0.87 21.80 -0.45
C ASN A 37 1.03 23.02 0.47
N LYS A 38 1.19 22.81 1.79
CA LYS A 38 1.43 23.89 2.76
C LYS A 38 2.77 24.60 2.54
N HIS A 39 3.71 23.93 1.85
CA HIS A 39 5.02 24.46 1.48
C HIS A 39 5.07 24.97 0.04
N GLY A 40 3.92 25.07 -0.65
CA GLY A 40 3.82 25.63 -2.00
C GLY A 40 4.36 24.74 -3.11
N VAL A 41 4.52 23.43 -2.84
CA VAL A 41 5.06 22.47 -3.81
C VAL A 41 4.13 21.27 -3.98
N PHE A 42 4.16 20.67 -5.17
CA PHE A 42 3.46 19.43 -5.50
C PHE A 42 4.45 18.39 -6.03
N THR A 43 4.11 17.12 -5.88
CA THR A 43 4.77 16.04 -6.60
C THR A 43 4.27 16.02 -8.04
N TYR A 44 5.15 15.75 -8.99
CA TYR A 44 4.78 15.54 -10.39
C TYR A 44 5.03 14.09 -10.76
N ASP A 45 3.95 13.30 -10.87
CA ASP A 45 3.97 11.86 -11.15
C ASP A 45 2.82 11.49 -12.11
N PRO A 46 2.92 11.85 -13.41
CA PRO A 46 1.90 11.52 -14.38
C PRO A 46 1.76 10.00 -14.53
N GLY A 47 0.57 9.49 -14.20
CA GLY A 47 0.28 8.05 -14.21
C GLY A 47 0.40 7.35 -12.84
N PHE A 48 0.74 8.10 -11.77
CA PHE A 48 0.78 7.58 -10.39
C PHE A 48 1.71 6.38 -10.18
N MET A 49 2.80 6.30 -10.95
CA MET A 49 3.72 5.15 -10.89
C MET A 49 4.47 5.07 -9.55
N SER A 50 4.63 6.20 -8.86
CA SER A 50 5.31 6.31 -7.57
C SER A 50 4.38 6.80 -6.44
N THR A 51 3.08 6.93 -6.72
CA THR A 51 2.10 7.50 -5.79
C THR A 51 1.16 6.43 -5.25
N ALA A 52 1.27 6.12 -3.96
CA ALA A 52 0.30 5.29 -3.27
C ALA A 52 -0.95 6.12 -2.91
N SER A 53 -2.06 5.91 -3.63
CA SER A 53 -3.29 6.70 -3.49
C SER A 53 -4.22 6.23 -2.36
N CYS A 54 -4.10 4.98 -1.92
CA CYS A 54 -4.93 4.40 -0.88
C CYS A 54 -4.18 3.38 -0.01
N GLU A 55 -4.70 3.14 1.18
CA GLU A 55 -4.39 1.96 1.98
C GLU A 55 -5.33 0.82 1.56
N SER A 56 -4.80 -0.39 1.41
CA SER A 56 -5.60 -1.57 1.09
C SER A 56 -5.17 -2.79 1.88
N LYS A 57 -6.13 -3.64 2.21
CA LYS A 57 -5.95 -4.95 2.86
C LYS A 57 -6.55 -6.08 2.03
N ILE A 58 -6.81 -5.84 0.74
CA ILE A 58 -7.52 -6.77 -0.14
C ILE A 58 -6.53 -7.65 -0.89
N THR A 59 -5.67 -7.05 -1.71
CA THR A 59 -4.75 -7.77 -2.59
C THR A 59 -3.33 -7.24 -2.45
N TYR A 60 -2.35 -8.14 -2.47
CA TYR A 60 -0.92 -7.79 -2.55
C TYR A 60 -0.26 -8.48 -3.74
N ILE A 61 0.65 -7.76 -4.40
CA ILE A 61 1.37 -8.24 -5.59
C ILE A 61 2.85 -7.93 -5.42
N ASP A 62 3.71 -8.94 -5.65
CA ASP A 62 5.15 -8.78 -5.89
C ASP A 62 5.50 -9.47 -7.21
N GLY A 63 5.54 -8.69 -8.29
CA GLY A 63 5.82 -9.21 -9.63
C GLY A 63 7.23 -9.76 -9.81
N LYS A 64 8.21 -9.36 -8.99
CA LYS A 64 9.57 -9.90 -9.07
C LYS A 64 9.65 -11.31 -8.49
N LYS A 65 8.86 -11.57 -7.46
CA LYS A 65 8.78 -12.88 -6.80
C LYS A 65 7.64 -13.76 -7.32
N GLY A 66 6.79 -13.23 -8.21
CA GLY A 66 5.60 -13.94 -8.69
C GLY A 66 4.54 -14.15 -7.60
N ILE A 67 4.45 -13.26 -6.62
CA ILE A 67 3.51 -13.37 -5.50
C ILE A 67 2.22 -12.63 -5.84
N LEU A 68 1.09 -13.31 -5.70
CA LEU A 68 -0.25 -12.72 -5.71
C LEU A 68 -1.03 -13.26 -4.51
N LEU A 69 -1.49 -12.37 -3.63
CA LEU A 69 -2.22 -12.72 -2.42
C LEU A 69 -3.60 -12.05 -2.39
N TYR A 70 -4.64 -12.79 -2.01
CA TYR A 70 -5.97 -12.26 -1.65
C TYR A 70 -6.20 -12.48 -0.16
N ARG A 71 -6.39 -11.38 0.59
CA ARG A 71 -6.51 -11.38 2.06
C ARG A 71 -5.41 -12.17 2.78
N GLY A 72 -4.22 -12.24 2.18
CA GLY A 72 -3.06 -12.98 2.70
C GLY A 72 -2.93 -14.43 2.21
N TYR A 73 -3.95 -15.01 1.57
CA TYR A 73 -3.88 -16.33 0.96
C TYR A 73 -3.24 -16.26 -0.43
N SER A 74 -2.39 -17.24 -0.76
CA SER A 74 -1.81 -17.32 -2.09
C SER A 74 -2.88 -17.62 -3.13
N ILE A 75 -2.74 -17.08 -4.34
CA ILE A 75 -3.69 -17.35 -5.42
C ILE A 75 -3.71 -18.83 -5.81
N ASP A 76 -2.58 -19.52 -5.71
CA ASP A 76 -2.47 -20.95 -6.02
C ASP A 76 -3.29 -21.78 -5.02
N ASP A 77 -3.17 -21.47 -3.72
CA ASP A 77 -3.96 -22.14 -2.68
C ASP A 77 -5.47 -21.92 -2.90
N LEU A 78 -5.88 -20.71 -3.24
CA LEU A 78 -7.29 -20.40 -3.48
C LEU A 78 -7.81 -21.11 -4.75
N ALA A 79 -7.01 -21.16 -5.81
CA ALA A 79 -7.39 -21.82 -7.06
C ALA A 79 -7.54 -23.34 -6.91
N GLU A 80 -6.74 -23.96 -6.04
CA GLU A 80 -6.80 -25.42 -5.80
C GLU A 80 -7.86 -25.82 -4.77
N LYS A 81 -8.14 -24.95 -3.78
CA LYS A 81 -8.86 -25.33 -2.54
C LYS A 81 -10.18 -24.59 -2.31
N ALA A 82 -10.48 -23.55 -3.07
CA ALA A 82 -11.70 -22.75 -2.90
C ALA A 82 -12.45 -22.58 -4.22
N ASP A 83 -13.75 -22.33 -4.13
CA ASP A 83 -14.56 -21.93 -5.27
C ASP A 83 -14.70 -20.41 -5.42
N PHE A 84 -15.29 -19.96 -6.53
CA PHE A 84 -15.48 -18.53 -6.80
C PHE A 84 -16.31 -17.82 -5.72
N MET A 85 -17.33 -18.48 -5.16
CA MET A 85 -18.21 -17.88 -4.17
C MET A 85 -17.50 -17.69 -2.83
N GLU A 86 -16.67 -18.66 -2.43
CA GLU A 86 -15.81 -18.56 -1.25
C GLU A 86 -14.78 -17.44 -1.41
N VAL A 87 -14.16 -17.32 -2.58
CA VAL A 87 -13.21 -16.22 -2.86
C VAL A 87 -13.92 -14.87 -2.91
N ALA A 88 -15.10 -14.78 -3.51
CA ALA A 88 -15.89 -13.54 -3.52
C ALA A 88 -16.27 -13.11 -2.09
N TYR A 89 -16.67 -14.08 -1.25
CA TYR A 89 -16.91 -13.86 0.17
C TYR A 89 -15.65 -13.34 0.87
N LEU A 90 -14.51 -14.01 0.69
CA LEU A 90 -13.22 -13.61 1.25
C LEU A 90 -12.85 -12.17 0.89
N LEU A 91 -13.01 -11.78 -0.38
CA LEU A 91 -12.68 -10.43 -0.83
C LEU A 91 -13.56 -9.37 -0.17
N LEU A 92 -14.86 -9.64 -0.02
CA LEU A 92 -15.82 -8.71 0.59
C LEU A 92 -15.67 -8.62 2.11
N TYR A 93 -15.54 -9.75 2.79
CA TYR A 93 -15.65 -9.83 4.25
C TYR A 93 -14.30 -9.96 4.97
N GLY A 94 -13.22 -10.27 4.25
CA GLY A 94 -11.87 -10.32 4.78
C GLY A 94 -11.40 -11.69 5.28
N GLU A 95 -12.33 -12.62 5.50
CA GLU A 95 -12.07 -13.97 6.00
C GLU A 95 -12.85 -15.01 5.18
N LEU A 96 -12.39 -16.26 5.18
CA LEU A 96 -13.09 -17.36 4.49
C LEU A 96 -14.40 -17.70 5.22
N PRO A 97 -15.45 -18.14 4.49
CA PRO A 97 -16.70 -18.50 5.11
C PRO A 97 -16.53 -19.72 6.02
N THR A 98 -17.19 -19.71 7.19
CA THR A 98 -17.30 -20.91 8.02
C THR A 98 -18.39 -21.82 7.48
N ARG A 99 -18.11 -23.13 7.41
CA ARG A 99 -19.12 -24.12 7.05
C ARG A 99 -20.26 -24.09 8.07
N GLN A 100 -21.49 -23.87 7.60
CA GLN A 100 -22.70 -24.08 8.41
C GLN A 100 -22.98 -25.57 8.58
#